data_AF-A0AB37GFK6-F1
#
_entry.id   AF-A0AB37GFK6-F1
#
_cell.length_a   1.000
_cell.length_b   1.000
_cell.length_c   1.000
_cell.angle_alpha   90.00
_cell.angle_beta   90.00
_cell.angle_gamma   90.00
#
_symmetry.space_group_name_H-M   'P 1'
#
loop_
_entity.id
_entity.type
_entity.pdbx_description
1 polymer ?
#
loop_
_entity_poly.entity_id
_entity_poly.type
_entity_poly.pdbx_seq_one_letter_code
_entity_poly.pdbx_strand_id
1 'polypeptide(L)'
;MRKLDKTSELLNILSMYPERELIFMYPNEGSDHPYTLGYPSRILIDSYITLNDRVWLFNEEKDELFEEIADSVAEDLYTEFPLTNDQSAFVDKQAKKKIENLAWKKAIVVYIKY
;
A
#
# COMPACT_ATOMS: atom_id res chain seq x y z
N MET A 1 -6.54 27.04 -17.47
CA MET A 1 -6.96 26.21 -16.32
C MET A 1 -5.94 26.38 -15.20
N ARG A 2 -6.30 26.94 -14.04
CA ARG A 2 -5.44 26.92 -12.86
C ARG A 2 -5.32 25.46 -12.42
N LYS A 3 -4.12 24.87 -12.44
CA LYS A 3 -3.84 23.65 -11.68
C LYS A 3 -4.22 23.97 -10.23
N LEU A 4 -5.14 23.19 -9.65
CA LEU A 4 -5.34 23.21 -8.20
C LEU A 4 -3.98 22.94 -7.56
N ASP A 5 -3.52 23.86 -6.72
CA ASP A 5 -2.33 23.67 -5.91
C ASP A 5 -2.56 22.45 -5.01
N LYS A 6 -1.82 21.38 -5.25
CA LYS A 6 -1.94 20.13 -4.49
C LYS A 6 -1.62 20.32 -3.01
N THR A 7 -0.88 21.37 -2.65
CA THR A 7 -0.66 21.73 -1.24
C THR A 7 -1.96 22.17 -0.59
N SER A 8 -2.71 23.07 -1.24
CA SER A 8 -4.03 23.50 -0.78
C SER A 8 -5.03 22.33 -0.71
N GLU A 9 -4.99 21.42 -1.68
CA GLU A 9 -5.79 20.18 -1.67
C GLU A 9 -5.44 19.30 -0.46
N LEU A 10 -4.15 19.10 -0.18
CA LEU A 10 -3.69 18.33 0.98
C LEU A 10 -4.18 18.95 2.30
N LEU A 11 -4.06 20.27 2.47
CA LEU A 11 -4.51 20.95 3.68
C LEU A 11 -6.02 20.76 3.92
N ASN A 12 -6.82 20.85 2.86
CA ASN A 12 -8.26 20.58 2.95
C ASN A 12 -8.54 19.13 3.37
N ILE A 13 -7.86 18.16 2.75
CA ILE A 13 -8.00 16.74 3.10
C ILE A 13 -7.61 16.47 4.55
N LEU A 14 -6.49 17.04 5.03
CA LEU A 14 -6.04 16.91 6.41
C LEU A 14 -7.09 17.43 7.41
N SER A 15 -7.76 18.53 7.08
CA SER A 15 -8.84 19.06 7.91
C SER A 15 -10.10 18.18 7.92
N MET A 16 -10.37 17.47 6.82
CA MET A 16 -11.53 16.59 6.68
C MET A 16 -11.32 15.22 7.33
N TYR A 17 -10.07 14.77 7.41
CA TYR A 17 -9.71 13.45 7.93
C TYR A 17 -8.55 13.52 8.95
N PRO A 18 -8.74 14.24 10.07
CA PRO A 18 -7.67 14.48 11.05
C PRO A 18 -7.22 13.20 11.79
N GLU A 19 -8.00 12.13 11.72
CA GLU A 19 -7.70 10.85 12.36
C GLU A 19 -6.76 9.95 11.55
N ARG A 20 -6.46 10.32 10.30
CA ARG A 20 -5.66 9.51 9.38
C ARG A 20 -4.18 9.83 9.52
N GLU A 21 -3.34 8.79 9.47
CA GLU A 21 -1.90 8.98 9.43
C GLU A 21 -1.45 9.55 8.09
N LEU A 22 -0.45 10.44 8.10
CA LEU A 22 0.08 11.05 6.89
C LEU A 22 1.35 10.32 6.44
N ILE A 23 1.32 9.75 5.23
CA ILE A 23 2.45 9.01 4.65
C ILE A 23 2.96 9.75 3.42
N PHE A 24 4.26 10.03 3.38
CA PHE A 24 4.91 10.63 2.22
C PHE A 24 5.67 9.58 1.42
N MET A 25 5.24 9.38 0.17
CA MET A 25 5.88 8.48 -0.78
C MET A 25 6.81 9.29 -1.67
N TYR A 26 8.11 9.10 -1.52
CA TYR A 26 9.12 9.71 -2.37
C TYR A 26 9.41 8.79 -3.58
N PRO A 27 9.87 9.33 -4.71
CA PRO A 27 10.37 8.50 -5.80
C PRO A 27 11.52 7.62 -5.31
N ASN A 28 11.57 6.35 -5.71
CA ASN A 28 12.71 5.48 -5.39
C ASN A 28 14.02 6.16 -5.82
N GLU A 29 14.96 6.30 -4.88
CA GLU A 29 16.17 7.10 -5.04
C GLU A 29 17.00 6.65 -6.25
N GLY A 30 17.33 7.64 -7.08
CA GLY A 30 18.24 7.57 -8.23
C GLY A 30 18.40 8.92 -8.94
N SER A 31 17.76 9.98 -8.44
CA SER A 31 17.95 11.32 -9.00
C SER A 31 19.21 11.95 -8.40
N ASP A 32 20.12 12.39 -9.26
CA ASP A 32 21.33 13.20 -8.94
C ASP A 32 21.02 14.57 -8.30
N HIS A 33 19.83 14.76 -7.74
CA HIS A 33 19.35 16.00 -7.19
C HIS A 33 19.47 15.99 -5.65
N PRO A 34 20.18 16.95 -5.04
CA PRO A 34 20.23 17.09 -3.59
C PRO A 34 18.80 17.27 -3.07
N TYR A 35 18.44 16.55 -2.01
CA TYR A 35 17.12 16.53 -1.34
C TYR A 35 16.36 17.87 -1.44
N THR A 36 15.62 18.09 -2.53
CA THR A 36 14.68 19.19 -2.61
C THR A 36 13.41 18.74 -1.91
N LEU A 37 12.74 19.66 -1.19
CA LEU A 37 11.52 19.36 -0.42
C LEU A 37 10.35 18.86 -1.28
N GLY A 38 10.52 18.80 -2.60
CA GLY A 38 9.54 18.34 -3.57
C GLY A 38 8.20 19.09 -3.47
N TYR A 39 7.20 18.61 -4.19
CA TYR A 39 5.82 19.06 -4.04
C TYR A 39 4.85 17.87 -4.15
N PRO A 40 3.70 17.92 -3.44
CA PRO A 40 2.65 16.92 -3.61
C PRO A 40 2.20 16.83 -5.08
N SER A 41 2.21 15.63 -5.62
CA SER A 41 1.84 15.35 -7.01
C SER A 41 0.55 14.55 -7.12
N ARG A 42 0.33 13.61 -6.18
CA ARG A 42 -0.86 12.78 -6.04
C ARG A 42 -1.16 12.59 -4.56
N ILE A 43 -2.43 12.63 -4.18
CA ILE A 43 -2.90 12.41 -2.80
C ILE A 43 -3.97 11.31 -2.86
N LEU A 44 -3.85 10.31 -2.00
CA LEU A 44 -4.81 9.19 -1.89
C LEU A 44 -5.32 9.09 -0.45
N ILE A 45 -6.63 8.82 -0.33
CA ILE A 45 -7.24 8.43 0.93
C ILE A 45 -7.31 6.91 0.95
N ASP A 46 -6.45 6.28 1.75
CA ASP A 46 -6.26 4.83 1.71
C ASP A 46 -6.18 4.24 3.13
N SER A 47 -5.83 2.97 3.22
CA SER A 47 -5.35 2.31 4.44
C SER A 47 -4.03 1.60 4.15
N TYR A 48 -3.22 1.41 5.17
CA TYR A 48 -1.94 0.73 5.04
C TYR A 48 -1.72 -0.28 6.15
N ILE A 49 -0.79 -1.20 5.91
CA ILE A 49 -0.22 -2.10 6.91
C ILE A 49 1.29 -2.19 6.67
N THR A 50 2.04 -2.54 7.71
CA THR A 50 3.46 -2.90 7.57
C THR A 50 3.60 -4.39 7.77
N LEU A 51 4.11 -5.09 6.76
CA LEU A 51 4.34 -6.53 6.77
C LEU A 51 5.63 -6.83 6.01
N ASN A 52 6.48 -7.73 6.55
CA ASN A 52 7.78 -8.09 5.97
C ASN A 52 8.66 -6.86 5.70
N ASP A 53 8.69 -5.91 6.65
CA ASP A 53 9.39 -4.62 6.56
C ASP A 53 8.98 -3.72 5.37
N ARG A 54 7.91 -4.07 4.65
CA ARG A 54 7.31 -3.29 3.56
C ARG A 54 6.00 -2.64 4.02
N VAL A 55 5.76 -1.42 3.53
CA VAL A 55 4.46 -0.76 3.64
C VAL A 55 3.60 -1.21 2.47
N TRP A 56 2.39 -1.67 2.75
CA TRP A 56 1.41 -2.09 1.75
C TRP A 56 0.19 -1.19 1.80
N LEU A 57 -0.21 -0.65 0.66
CA LEU A 57 -1.40 0.17 0.50
C LEU A 57 -2.60 -0.69 0.05
N PHE A 58 -3.71 -0.57 0.76
CA PHE A 58 -4.87 -1.44 0.56
C PHE A 58 -5.47 -1.35 -0.84
N ASN A 59 -5.57 -0.15 -1.42
CA ASN A 59 -6.19 0.01 -2.74
C ASN A 59 -5.19 -0.11 -3.89
N GLU A 60 -3.94 0.35 -3.71
CA GLU A 60 -2.94 0.34 -4.79
C GLU A 60 -2.25 -1.02 -4.96
N GLU A 61 -2.03 -1.77 -3.87
CA GLU A 61 -1.15 -2.96 -3.87
C GLU A 61 -1.88 -4.23 -3.39
N LYS A 62 -3.22 -4.24 -3.48
CA LYS A 62 -4.04 -5.34 -2.97
C LYS A 62 -3.67 -6.70 -3.57
N ASP A 63 -3.48 -6.74 -4.89
CA ASP A 63 -3.24 -7.97 -5.63
C ASP A 63 -1.82 -8.50 -5.36
N GLU A 64 -0.82 -7.61 -5.35
CA GLU A 64 0.56 -7.96 -4.97
C GLU A 64 0.64 -8.48 -3.53
N LEU A 65 -0.04 -7.82 -2.57
CA LEU A 65 -0.10 -8.29 -1.19
C LEU A 65 -0.80 -9.66 -1.09
N PHE A 66 -1.82 -9.88 -1.91
CA PHE A 66 -2.51 -11.16 -1.95
C PHE A 66 -1.58 -12.28 -2.42
N GLU A 67 -0.81 -12.06 -3.48
CA GLU A 67 0.19 -13.00 -3.97
C GLU A 67 1.24 -13.30 -2.90
N GLU A 68 1.83 -12.28 -2.28
CA GLU A 68 2.83 -12.43 -1.21
C GLU A 68 2.30 -13.28 -0.04
N ILE A 69 1.06 -13.02 0.40
CA ILE A 69 0.44 -13.79 1.49
C ILE A 69 0.06 -15.20 1.03
N ALA A 70 -0.41 -15.37 -0.20
CA ALA A 70 -0.76 -16.67 -0.76
C ALA A 70 0.47 -17.58 -0.87
N ASP A 71 1.60 -17.05 -1.35
CA ASP A 71 2.86 -17.76 -1.44
C ASP A 71 3.34 -18.19 -0.05
N SER A 72 3.35 -17.27 0.92
CA SER A 72 3.67 -17.61 2.31
C SER A 72 2.77 -18.71 2.89
N VAL A 73 1.45 -18.67 2.61
CA VAL A 73 0.52 -19.71 3.06
C VAL A 73 0.78 -21.05 2.37
N ALA A 74 1.11 -21.04 1.07
CA ALA A 74 1.41 -22.25 0.32
C ALA A 74 2.67 -22.93 0.85
N GLU A 75 3.74 -22.16 1.08
CA GLU A 75 5.00 -22.64 1.64
C GLU A 75 4.84 -23.19 3.07
N ASP A 76 4.00 -22.56 3.89
CA ASP A 76 3.69 -23.04 5.26
C ASP A 76 2.96 -24.39 5.27
N LEU A 77 2.10 -24.64 4.27
CA LEU A 77 1.17 -25.79 4.25
C LEU A 77 1.64 -26.96 3.39
N TYR A 78 2.42 -26.70 2.35
CA TYR A 78 2.76 -27.69 1.33
C TYR A 78 4.25 -27.65 0.99
N THR A 79 4.82 -28.84 0.78
CA THR A 79 6.23 -29.01 0.42
C THR A 79 6.43 -29.42 -1.04
N GLU A 80 5.36 -29.82 -1.73
CA GLU A 80 5.37 -30.29 -3.12
C GLU A 80 4.62 -29.33 -4.03
N PHE A 81 5.26 -28.96 -5.15
CA PHE A 81 4.74 -28.02 -6.14
C PHE A 81 4.82 -28.64 -7.54
N PRO A 82 3.91 -28.28 -8.49
CA PRO A 82 2.82 -27.31 -8.34
C PRO A 82 1.65 -27.84 -7.51
N LEU A 83 0.91 -26.92 -6.87
CA LEU A 83 -0.30 -27.27 -6.13
C LEU A 83 -1.38 -27.83 -7.05
N THR A 84 -2.18 -28.77 -6.54
CA THR A 84 -3.43 -29.16 -7.18
C THR A 84 -4.44 -28.01 -7.15
N ASN A 85 -5.46 -28.05 -8.03
CA ASN A 85 -6.50 -27.02 -8.08
C ASN A 85 -7.21 -26.83 -6.73
N ASP A 86 -7.46 -27.93 -6.00
CA ASP A 86 -8.11 -27.87 -4.69
C ASP A 86 -7.20 -27.23 -3.62
N GLN A 87 -5.89 -27.52 -3.66
CA GLN A 87 -4.91 -26.90 -2.77
C GLN A 87 -4.77 -25.40 -3.06
N SER A 88 -4.69 -25.01 -4.33
CA SER A 88 -4.64 -23.59 -4.75
C SER A 88 -5.89 -22.83 -4.28
N ALA A 89 -7.09 -23.37 -4.51
CA ALA A 89 -8.33 -22.75 -4.03
C ALA A 89 -8.39 -22.63 -2.50
N PHE A 90 -7.79 -23.59 -1.76
CA PHE A 90 -7.68 -23.52 -0.32
C PHE A 90 -6.72 -22.40 0.13
N VAL A 91 -5.54 -22.30 -0.50
CA VAL A 91 -4.56 -21.23 -0.25
C VAL A 91 -5.20 -19.87 -0.47
N ASP A 92 -5.89 -19.66 -1.59
CA ASP A 92 -6.57 -18.40 -1.90
C ASP A 92 -7.56 -17.99 -0.82
N LYS A 93 -8.33 -18.97 -0.30
CA LYS A 93 -9.32 -18.73 0.75
C LYS A 93 -8.64 -18.33 2.06
N GLN A 94 -7.52 -18.97 2.41
CA GLN A 94 -6.76 -18.62 3.61
C GLN A 94 -6.09 -17.26 3.49
N ALA A 95 -5.51 -16.94 2.33
CA ALA A 95 -4.89 -15.65 2.05
C ALA A 95 -5.91 -14.50 2.14
N LYS A 96 -7.09 -14.64 1.52
CA LYS A 96 -8.21 -13.68 1.66
C LYS A 96 -8.58 -13.47 3.12
N LYS A 97 -8.75 -14.56 3.87
CA LYS A 97 -9.07 -14.49 5.30
C LYS A 97 -7.96 -13.80 6.11
N LYS A 98 -6.68 -14.06 5.82
CA LYS A 98 -5.56 -13.36 6.48
C LYS A 98 -5.65 -11.85 6.21
N ILE A 99 -5.82 -11.43 4.97
CA ILE A 99 -5.90 -10.01 4.56
C ILE A 99 -7.06 -9.27 5.23
N GLU A 100 -8.24 -9.90 5.27
CA GLU A 100 -9.44 -9.33 5.92
C GLU A 100 -9.24 -9.09 7.43
N ASN A 101 -8.36 -9.85 8.07
CA ASN A 101 -8.08 -9.75 9.51
C ASN A 101 -6.85 -8.88 9.83
N LEU A 102 -6.17 -8.31 8.84
CA LEU A 102 -5.05 -7.40 9.09
C LEU A 102 -5.55 -6.11 9.74
N ALA A 103 -4.74 -5.57 10.66
CA ALA A 103 -5.04 -4.35 11.40
C ALA A 103 -4.74 -3.09 10.55
N TRP A 104 -5.48 -2.92 9.46
CA TRP A 104 -5.35 -1.80 8.54
C TRP A 104 -5.48 -0.46 9.25
N LYS A 105 -4.49 0.41 9.06
CA LYS A 105 -4.50 1.78 9.57
C LYS A 105 -4.93 2.72 8.46
N LYS A 106 -5.85 3.63 8.75
CA LYS A 106 -6.31 4.64 7.79
C LYS A 106 -5.20 5.67 7.54
N ALA A 107 -4.95 6.00 6.28
CA ALA A 107 -3.92 6.94 5.89
C ALA A 107 -4.37 7.95 4.84
N ILE A 108 -3.63 9.06 4.77
CA ILE A 108 -3.53 9.99 3.65
C ILE A 108 -2.15 9.77 3.05
N VAL A 109 -2.08 9.26 1.83
CA VAL A 109 -0.82 8.96 1.13
C VAL A 109 -0.52 10.08 0.16
N VAL A 110 0.64 10.70 0.27
CA VAL A 110 1.07 11.85 -0.52
C VAL A 110 2.31 11.49 -1.32
N TYR A 111 2.17 11.40 -2.63
CA TYR A 111 3.29 11.17 -3.54
C TYR A 111 4.00 12.49 -3.82
N ILE A 112 5.29 12.54 -3.51
CA ILE A 112 6.13 13.70 -3.73
C ILE A 112 6.83 13.58 -5.08
N LYS A 113 6.89 14.69 -5.81
CA LYS A 113 7.66 14.84 -7.05
C LYS A 113 8.70 15.94 -6.89
N TYR A 114 9.86 15.78 -7.52
CA TYR A 114 10.91 16.80 -7.62
C TYR A 114 10.66 17.79 -8.77
#